data_AF-A0A0U2E2B1-F1
#
_entry.id   AF-A0A0U2E2B1-F1
#
_cell.length_a   1.000
_cell.length_b   1.000
_cell.length_c   1.000
_cell.angle_alpha   90.00
_cell.angle_beta   90.00
_cell.angle_gamma   90.00
#
_symmetry.space_group_name_H-M   'P 1'
#
loop_
_entity.id
_entity.type
_entity.pdbx_description
1 polymer ?
#
loop_
_entity_poly.entity_id
_entity_poly.type
_entity_poly.pdbx_seq_one_letter_code
_entity_poly.pdbx_strand_id
1 'polypeptide(L)'
;KATIIKVLEDGGSCVLMSHLGRPKAQEDAFSLRHIVAEVTKTLGVQVKFVNDCIGDKVEQEVANLKNGEILLLENLRFYPEEKAGDVAFAEKLANLGDIYVNDAFGTAHRAHASTAVIAQFFTDNKCFGHLLSTEIESINKVLNDAEKPVTAILGGAKVSSKIGVIENIIEKVDHIIVGGGMTFTFIKALGGNIGNSLVEDDKLSLALAILKLAKEKNTEIHLPVDAVIADAFSNDANTQTVDTTKIPEGWMGLDCGVKTSENFAAVIAKSKTILWNGPLGVFELENFSKGTIELGNAISKATENGAFSLVG
;
A
#
# COMPACT_ATOMS: atom_id res chain seq x y z
N LYS A 1 -7.96 -15.67 -2.13
CA LYS A 1 -8.45 -17.06 -1.99
C LYS A 1 -9.96 -17.12 -1.80
N ALA A 2 -10.53 -16.52 -0.74
CA ALA A 2 -11.96 -16.61 -0.42
C ALA A 2 -12.87 -16.28 -1.61
N THR A 3 -12.60 -15.17 -2.31
CA THR A 3 -13.36 -14.73 -3.50
C THR A 3 -13.38 -15.78 -4.61
N ILE A 4 -12.21 -16.37 -4.91
CA ILE A 4 -12.08 -17.37 -5.97
C ILE A 4 -12.85 -18.62 -5.61
N ILE A 5 -12.69 -19.12 -4.37
CA ILE A 5 -13.40 -20.31 -3.90
C ILE A 5 -14.91 -20.10 -3.94
N LYS A 6 -15.41 -18.92 -3.54
CA LYS A 6 -16.83 -18.60 -3.61
C LYS A 6 -17.40 -18.72 -5.03
N VAL A 7 -16.68 -18.24 -6.04
CA VAL A 7 -17.08 -18.38 -7.45
C VAL A 7 -17.21 -19.85 -7.84
N LEU A 8 -16.25 -20.69 -7.43
CA LEU A 8 -16.27 -22.12 -7.77
C LEU A 8 -17.39 -22.86 -7.02
N GLU A 9 -17.60 -22.57 -5.74
CA GLU A 9 -18.64 -23.19 -4.90
C GLU A 9 -20.06 -22.83 -5.36
N ASP A 10 -20.24 -21.63 -5.91
CA ASP A 10 -21.50 -21.20 -6.54
C ASP A 10 -21.74 -21.82 -7.92
N GLY A 11 -20.82 -22.69 -8.38
CA GLY A 11 -20.94 -23.38 -9.66
C GLY A 11 -20.43 -22.58 -10.85
N GLY A 12 -19.65 -21.52 -10.64
CA GLY A 12 -18.97 -20.77 -11.70
C GLY A 12 -17.61 -21.34 -12.07
N SER A 13 -17.02 -20.81 -13.15
CA SER A 13 -15.61 -20.93 -13.48
C SER A 13 -14.93 -19.57 -13.28
N CYS A 14 -13.61 -19.55 -13.08
CA CYS A 14 -12.90 -18.32 -12.73
C CYS A 14 -11.75 -18.00 -13.69
N VAL A 15 -11.86 -16.88 -14.40
CA VAL A 15 -10.75 -16.30 -15.18
C VAL A 15 -10.03 -15.27 -14.31
N LEU A 16 -8.79 -15.57 -13.95
CA LEU A 16 -7.93 -14.73 -13.13
C LEU A 16 -7.10 -13.81 -14.01
N MET A 17 -7.14 -12.52 -13.69
CA MET A 17 -6.34 -11.48 -14.32
C MET A 17 -5.47 -10.80 -13.29
N SER A 18 -4.20 -10.57 -13.61
CA SER A 18 -3.26 -9.91 -12.69
C SER A 18 -2.11 -9.25 -13.45
N HIS A 19 -1.23 -8.59 -12.70
CA HIS A 19 0.03 -8.10 -13.21
C HIS A 19 1.19 -8.53 -12.31
N LEU A 20 2.38 -8.61 -12.89
CA LEU A 20 3.63 -8.83 -12.15
C LEU A 20 4.65 -7.75 -12.53
N GLY A 21 5.17 -7.05 -11.52
CA GLY A 21 6.21 -6.04 -11.71
C GLY A 21 5.80 -4.88 -12.64
N ARG A 22 6.80 -4.32 -13.33
CA ARG A 22 6.66 -3.19 -14.25
C ARG A 22 7.43 -3.48 -15.55
N PRO A 23 7.04 -4.50 -16.32
CA PRO A 23 7.72 -4.84 -17.56
C PRO A 23 7.72 -3.66 -18.53
N LYS A 24 8.81 -3.58 -19.33
CA LYS A 24 8.90 -2.67 -20.49
C LYS A 24 8.60 -3.40 -21.80
N ALA A 25 8.80 -4.72 -21.82
CA ALA A 25 8.44 -5.62 -22.89
C ALA A 25 7.92 -6.93 -22.30
N GLN A 26 7.51 -7.87 -23.15
CA GLN A 26 7.19 -9.23 -22.73
C GLN A 26 8.49 -9.96 -22.34
N GLU A 27 8.76 -9.98 -21.05
CA GLU A 27 9.99 -10.50 -20.45
C GLU A 27 9.66 -11.69 -19.55
N ASP A 28 10.46 -12.75 -19.67
CA ASP A 28 10.22 -14.02 -19.00
C ASP A 28 10.09 -13.89 -17.48
N ALA A 29 10.93 -13.04 -16.89
CA ALA A 29 10.96 -12.78 -15.44
C ALA A 29 9.65 -12.21 -14.89
N PHE A 30 8.80 -11.64 -15.74
CA PHE A 30 7.51 -11.08 -15.36
C PHE A 30 6.32 -11.94 -15.81
N SER A 31 6.55 -13.15 -16.33
CA SER A 31 5.45 -14.07 -16.69
C SER A 31 4.73 -14.58 -15.43
N LEU A 32 3.40 -14.63 -15.48
CA LEU A 32 2.57 -15.19 -14.41
C LEU A 32 2.60 -16.73 -14.37
N ARG A 33 3.17 -17.39 -15.38
CA ARG A 33 3.34 -18.85 -15.33
C ARG A 33 4.17 -19.31 -14.14
N HIS A 34 5.08 -18.46 -13.66
CA HIS A 34 5.95 -18.75 -12.52
C HIS A 34 5.18 -18.89 -11.20
N ILE A 35 3.98 -18.30 -11.09
CA ILE A 35 3.15 -18.38 -9.89
C ILE A 35 2.08 -19.49 -9.95
N VAL A 36 1.86 -20.12 -11.11
CA VAL A 36 0.79 -21.12 -11.32
C VAL A 36 0.87 -22.27 -10.30
N ALA A 37 2.09 -22.75 -10.02
CA ALA A 37 2.29 -23.84 -9.06
C ALA A 37 1.87 -23.45 -7.63
N GLU A 38 2.27 -22.26 -7.16
CA GLU A 38 1.95 -21.80 -5.81
C GLU A 38 0.47 -21.41 -5.68
N VAL A 39 -0.12 -20.81 -6.73
CA VAL A 39 -1.57 -20.51 -6.74
C VAL A 39 -2.37 -21.81 -6.71
N THR A 40 -2.00 -22.82 -7.51
CA THR A 40 -2.64 -24.14 -7.50
C THR A 40 -2.58 -24.78 -6.11
N LYS A 41 -1.40 -24.79 -5.49
CA LYS A 41 -1.20 -25.31 -4.13
C LYS A 41 -2.03 -24.54 -3.10
N THR A 42 -2.08 -23.21 -3.20
CA THR A 42 -2.81 -22.35 -2.25
C THR A 42 -4.33 -22.54 -2.35
N LEU A 43 -4.85 -22.67 -3.56
CA LEU A 43 -6.28 -22.85 -3.82
C LEU A 43 -6.73 -24.29 -3.59
N GLY A 44 -5.85 -25.28 -3.79
CA GLY A 44 -6.21 -26.70 -3.75
C GLY A 44 -6.97 -27.17 -5.00
N VAL A 45 -6.99 -26.35 -6.05
CA VAL A 45 -7.65 -26.59 -7.34
C VAL A 45 -6.64 -26.33 -8.44
N GLN A 46 -6.63 -27.16 -9.49
CA GLN A 46 -5.73 -26.98 -10.63
C GLN A 46 -6.00 -25.65 -11.33
N VAL A 47 -4.96 -24.84 -11.51
CA VAL A 47 -5.02 -23.59 -12.26
C VAL A 47 -4.46 -23.83 -13.66
N LYS A 48 -5.31 -23.66 -14.68
CA LYS A 48 -4.89 -23.63 -16.09
C LYS A 48 -4.20 -22.28 -16.37
N PHE A 49 -3.31 -22.25 -17.35
CA PHE A 49 -2.60 -21.05 -17.73
C PHE A 49 -2.62 -20.87 -19.24
N VAL A 50 -2.92 -19.66 -19.69
CA VAL A 50 -2.81 -19.26 -21.10
C VAL A 50 -1.76 -18.16 -21.22
N ASN A 51 -0.83 -18.34 -22.16
CA ASN A 51 0.32 -17.45 -22.36
C ASN A 51 -0.02 -16.17 -23.13
N ASP A 52 -1.21 -15.62 -22.88
CA ASP A 52 -1.69 -14.35 -23.41
C ASP A 52 -2.86 -13.82 -22.55
N CYS A 53 -3.32 -12.60 -22.82
CA CYS A 53 -4.45 -11.96 -22.12
C CYS A 53 -5.69 -11.80 -23.01
N ILE A 54 -5.50 -11.76 -24.32
CA ILE A 54 -6.56 -11.52 -25.32
C ILE A 54 -6.33 -12.35 -26.58
N GLY A 55 -7.32 -12.38 -27.48
CA GLY A 55 -7.23 -13.03 -28.79
C GLY A 55 -7.75 -14.47 -28.81
N ASP A 56 -7.82 -15.04 -30.01
CA ASP A 56 -8.56 -16.29 -30.31
C ASP A 56 -8.21 -17.46 -29.37
N LYS A 57 -6.93 -17.60 -29.00
CA LYS A 57 -6.50 -18.67 -28.10
C LYS A 57 -7.07 -18.49 -26.69
N VAL A 58 -7.09 -17.26 -26.18
CA VAL A 58 -7.64 -16.96 -24.85
C VAL A 58 -9.15 -17.18 -24.86
N GLU A 59 -9.84 -16.69 -25.89
CA GLU A 59 -11.28 -16.88 -26.06
C GLU A 59 -11.66 -18.36 -26.11
N GLN A 60 -10.87 -19.19 -26.80
CA GLN A 60 -11.08 -20.64 -26.85
C GLN A 60 -10.85 -21.32 -25.49
N GLU A 61 -9.81 -20.96 -24.75
CA GLU A 61 -9.55 -21.52 -23.41
C GLU A 61 -10.66 -21.15 -22.43
N VAL A 62 -11.16 -19.92 -22.49
CA VAL A 62 -12.29 -19.44 -21.68
C VAL A 62 -13.58 -20.17 -22.06
N ALA A 63 -13.89 -20.29 -23.36
CA ALA A 63 -15.10 -20.99 -23.82
C ALA A 63 -15.11 -22.48 -23.43
N ASN A 64 -13.94 -23.10 -23.28
CA ASN A 64 -13.79 -24.49 -22.84
C ASN A 64 -13.68 -24.65 -21.32
N LEU A 65 -13.70 -23.56 -20.55
CA LEU A 65 -13.55 -23.57 -19.11
C LEU A 65 -14.84 -24.06 -18.44
N LYS A 66 -14.74 -25.15 -17.68
CA LYS A 66 -15.88 -25.78 -17.01
C LYS A 66 -16.07 -25.19 -15.62
N ASN A 67 -17.29 -25.31 -15.10
CA ASN A 67 -17.61 -24.96 -13.72
C ASN A 67 -16.66 -25.65 -12.74
N GLY A 68 -16.15 -24.91 -11.75
CA GLY A 68 -15.13 -25.38 -10.81
C GLY A 68 -13.69 -25.27 -11.33
N GLU A 69 -13.46 -24.88 -12.58
CA GLU A 69 -12.12 -24.67 -13.13
C GLU A 69 -11.66 -23.21 -13.05
N ILE A 70 -10.33 -23.05 -13.05
CA ILE A 70 -9.66 -21.76 -12.99
C ILE A 70 -8.71 -21.63 -14.18
N LEU A 71 -8.77 -20.48 -14.86
CA LEU A 71 -7.80 -20.07 -15.88
C LEU A 71 -7.07 -18.80 -15.42
N LEU A 72 -5.75 -18.84 -15.38
CA LEU A 72 -4.90 -17.66 -15.17
C LEU A 72 -4.43 -17.13 -16.52
N LEU A 73 -4.75 -15.88 -16.82
CA LEU A 73 -4.20 -15.16 -17.98
C LEU A 73 -2.73 -14.79 -17.73
N GLU A 74 -2.03 -14.43 -18.80
CA GLU A 74 -0.69 -13.86 -18.69
C GLU A 74 -0.72 -12.44 -18.09
N ASN A 75 0.46 -11.89 -17.78
CA ASN A 75 0.65 -10.58 -17.19
C ASN A 75 0.02 -9.46 -18.04
N LEU A 76 -1.05 -8.84 -17.54
CA LEU A 76 -1.75 -7.75 -18.22
C LEU A 76 -0.83 -6.57 -18.59
N ARG A 77 0.25 -6.34 -17.84
CA ARG A 77 1.20 -5.25 -18.11
C ARG A 77 2.17 -5.53 -19.27
N PHE A 78 2.08 -6.69 -19.91
CA PHE A 78 2.69 -6.89 -21.23
C PHE A 78 1.99 -6.09 -22.32
N TYR A 79 0.74 -5.69 -22.09
CA TYR A 79 0.01 -4.73 -22.92
C TYR A 79 0.17 -3.31 -22.35
N PRO A 80 0.76 -2.34 -23.09
CA PRO A 80 0.82 -0.95 -22.64
C PRO A 80 -0.57 -0.35 -22.37
N GLU A 81 -1.59 -0.85 -23.07
CA GLU A 81 -3.01 -0.53 -22.96
C GLU A 81 -3.54 -0.66 -21.52
N GLU A 82 -3.05 -1.64 -20.75
CA GLU A 82 -3.46 -1.86 -19.36
C GLU A 82 -3.17 -0.63 -18.49
N LYS A 83 -1.95 -0.06 -18.59
CA LYS A 83 -1.57 1.13 -17.81
C LYS A 83 -2.24 2.39 -18.34
N ALA A 84 -2.57 2.43 -19.62
CA ALA A 84 -3.22 3.56 -20.26
C ALA A 84 -4.72 3.66 -19.91
N GLY A 85 -5.31 2.61 -19.35
CA GLY A 85 -6.77 2.55 -19.17
C GLY A 85 -7.48 2.49 -20.51
N ASP A 86 -6.92 1.75 -21.47
CA ASP A 86 -7.48 1.69 -22.81
C ASP A 86 -8.84 0.96 -22.83
N VAL A 87 -9.82 1.59 -23.47
CA VAL A 87 -11.21 1.11 -23.53
C VAL A 87 -11.34 -0.14 -24.39
N ALA A 88 -10.64 -0.22 -25.52
CA ALA A 88 -10.75 -1.37 -26.44
C ALA A 88 -10.08 -2.62 -25.85
N PHE A 89 -8.98 -2.44 -25.12
CA PHE A 89 -8.36 -3.52 -24.36
C PHE A 89 -9.26 -3.99 -23.20
N ALA A 90 -9.86 -3.06 -22.46
CA ALA A 90 -10.82 -3.39 -21.41
C ALA A 90 -12.06 -4.14 -21.95
N GLU A 91 -12.56 -3.78 -23.13
CA GLU A 91 -13.67 -4.48 -23.80
C GLU A 91 -13.30 -5.94 -24.13
N LYS A 92 -12.10 -6.16 -24.67
CA LYS A 92 -11.61 -7.52 -24.97
C LYS A 92 -11.53 -8.38 -23.71
N LEU A 93 -11.06 -7.81 -22.59
CA LEU A 93 -11.05 -8.51 -21.30
C LEU A 93 -12.47 -8.76 -20.77
N ALA A 94 -13.38 -7.80 -20.94
CA ALA A 94 -14.78 -7.95 -20.51
C ALA A 94 -15.48 -9.11 -21.23
N ASN A 95 -15.16 -9.34 -22.51
CA ASN A 95 -15.72 -10.45 -23.28
C ASN A 95 -15.30 -11.86 -22.78
N LEU A 96 -14.37 -11.94 -21.82
CA LEU A 96 -13.91 -13.20 -21.22
C LEU A 96 -14.72 -13.66 -20.00
N GLY A 97 -15.78 -12.93 -19.62
CA GLY A 97 -16.62 -13.36 -18.49
C GLY A 97 -17.96 -12.63 -18.39
N ASP A 98 -18.89 -13.24 -17.69
CA ASP A 98 -20.26 -12.71 -17.52
C ASP A 98 -20.38 -11.75 -16.32
N ILE A 99 -19.49 -11.89 -15.34
CA ILE A 99 -19.45 -11.12 -14.08
C ILE A 99 -18.04 -10.63 -13.83
N TYR A 100 -17.90 -9.34 -13.54
CA TYR A 100 -16.63 -8.75 -13.14
C TYR A 100 -16.50 -8.65 -11.61
N VAL A 101 -15.48 -9.31 -11.06
CA VAL A 101 -15.17 -9.26 -9.63
C VAL A 101 -13.83 -8.55 -9.43
N ASN A 102 -13.85 -7.35 -8.84
CA ASN A 102 -12.62 -6.65 -8.48
C ASN A 102 -12.22 -7.00 -7.04
N ASP A 103 -11.15 -7.77 -6.90
CA ASP A 103 -10.56 -8.14 -5.61
C ASP A 103 -9.13 -7.58 -5.42
N ALA A 104 -8.74 -6.61 -6.25
CA ALA A 104 -7.36 -6.10 -6.36
C ALA A 104 -7.20 -4.71 -5.72
N PHE A 105 -7.39 -4.62 -4.40
CA PHE A 105 -7.38 -3.35 -3.65
C PHE A 105 -6.10 -2.52 -3.90
N GLY A 106 -4.93 -3.16 -3.88
CA GLY A 106 -3.64 -2.49 -4.09
C GLY A 106 -3.48 -1.78 -5.45
N THR A 107 -4.34 -2.08 -6.42
CA THR A 107 -4.38 -1.39 -7.73
C THR A 107 -5.63 -0.54 -7.96
N ALA A 108 -6.59 -0.56 -7.05
CA ALA A 108 -7.87 0.16 -7.19
C ALA A 108 -7.70 1.69 -7.24
N HIS A 109 -6.58 2.22 -6.73
CA HIS A 109 -6.24 3.66 -6.81
C HIS A 109 -5.82 4.12 -8.22
N ARG A 110 -5.76 3.23 -9.21
CA ARG A 110 -5.35 3.55 -10.59
C ARG A 110 -6.48 3.25 -11.57
N ALA A 111 -6.63 4.16 -12.54
CA ALA A 111 -7.56 3.99 -13.66
C ALA A 111 -6.98 3.08 -14.76
N HIS A 112 -6.56 1.88 -14.41
CA HIS A 112 -6.09 0.89 -15.39
C HIS A 112 -7.27 0.19 -16.08
N ALA A 113 -6.98 -0.46 -17.21
CA ALA A 113 -7.98 -1.14 -18.02
C ALA A 113 -8.71 -2.23 -17.21
N SER A 114 -7.96 -3.12 -16.56
CA SER A 114 -8.50 -4.26 -15.78
C SER A 114 -9.10 -3.92 -14.42
N THR A 115 -8.91 -2.69 -13.90
CA THR A 115 -9.37 -2.32 -12.55
C THR A 115 -10.51 -1.31 -12.56
N ALA A 116 -10.49 -0.34 -13.48
CA ALA A 116 -11.45 0.76 -13.51
C ALA A 116 -12.30 0.75 -14.78
N VAL A 117 -11.65 0.64 -15.94
CA VAL A 117 -12.33 0.82 -17.24
C VAL A 117 -13.19 -0.38 -17.59
N ILE A 118 -12.71 -1.60 -17.31
CA ILE A 118 -13.47 -2.84 -17.55
C ILE A 118 -14.84 -2.83 -16.88
N ALA A 119 -14.96 -2.20 -15.71
CA ALA A 119 -16.20 -2.15 -14.94
C ALA A 119 -17.34 -1.40 -15.68
N GLN A 120 -17.04 -0.58 -16.69
CA GLN A 120 -18.07 0.11 -17.48
C GLN A 120 -18.83 -0.84 -18.41
N PHE A 121 -18.25 -1.98 -18.77
CA PHE A 121 -18.86 -3.00 -19.63
C PHE A 121 -19.82 -3.93 -18.85
N PHE A 122 -19.77 -3.87 -17.52
CA PHE A 122 -20.65 -4.62 -16.62
C PHE A 122 -21.57 -3.63 -15.91
N THR A 123 -22.85 -3.58 -16.29
CA THR A 123 -23.82 -2.66 -15.67
C THR A 123 -24.24 -3.19 -14.30
N ASP A 124 -24.92 -4.34 -14.28
CA ASP A 124 -25.42 -4.96 -13.05
C ASP A 124 -24.55 -6.14 -12.56
N ASN A 125 -23.73 -6.71 -13.45
CA ASN A 125 -22.93 -7.90 -13.19
C ASN A 125 -21.50 -7.55 -12.75
N LYS A 126 -21.36 -6.68 -11.75
CA LYS A 126 -20.05 -6.37 -11.16
C LYS A 126 -20.13 -6.26 -9.65
N CYS A 127 -19.08 -6.70 -8.99
CA CYS A 127 -18.98 -6.61 -7.54
C CYS A 127 -17.53 -6.51 -7.06
N PHE A 128 -17.38 -6.19 -5.78
CA PHE A 128 -16.11 -6.31 -5.08
C PHE A 128 -15.94 -7.72 -4.55
N GLY A 129 -14.72 -8.24 -4.65
CA GLY A 129 -14.35 -9.47 -3.97
C GLY A 129 -14.23 -9.27 -2.46
N HIS A 130 -14.06 -10.37 -1.74
CA HIS A 130 -14.01 -10.35 -0.27
C HIS A 130 -12.83 -9.56 0.28
N LEU A 131 -11.64 -9.63 -0.35
CA LEU A 131 -10.48 -8.85 0.11
C LEU A 131 -10.78 -7.37 -0.06
N LEU A 132 -11.18 -6.95 -1.25
CA LEU A 132 -11.41 -5.54 -1.53
C LEU A 132 -12.59 -4.97 -0.71
N SER A 133 -13.68 -5.74 -0.51
CA SER A 133 -14.77 -5.35 0.40
C SER A 133 -14.28 -5.15 1.83
N THR A 134 -13.51 -6.12 2.35
CA THR A 134 -12.95 -6.05 3.71
C THR A 134 -12.02 -4.84 3.88
N GLU A 135 -11.20 -4.53 2.87
CA GLU A 135 -10.33 -3.35 2.88
C GLU A 135 -11.15 -2.05 2.92
N ILE A 136 -12.18 -1.93 2.08
CA ILE A 136 -13.07 -0.75 2.08
C ILE A 136 -13.81 -0.61 3.41
N GLU A 137 -14.35 -1.69 3.95
CA GLU A 137 -15.04 -1.72 5.24
C GLU A 137 -14.10 -1.32 6.38
N SER A 138 -12.86 -1.84 6.38
CA SER A 138 -11.85 -1.52 7.38
C SER A 138 -11.47 -0.04 7.34
N ILE A 139 -11.29 0.52 6.13
CA ILE A 139 -11.03 1.94 5.95
C ILE A 139 -12.22 2.78 6.41
N ASN A 140 -13.45 2.42 6.03
CA ASN A 140 -14.65 3.14 6.45
C ASN A 140 -14.83 3.12 7.97
N LYS A 141 -14.58 1.98 8.61
CA LYS A 141 -14.63 1.84 10.06
C LYS A 141 -13.63 2.79 10.73
N VAL A 142 -12.40 2.85 10.23
CA VAL A 142 -11.36 3.78 10.72
C VAL A 142 -11.76 5.25 10.50
N LEU A 143 -12.41 5.56 9.38
CA LEU A 143 -12.72 6.95 9.01
C LEU A 143 -14.01 7.49 9.62
N ASN A 144 -14.97 6.65 10.00
CA ASN A 144 -16.31 7.11 10.40
C ASN A 144 -16.79 6.56 11.75
N ASP A 145 -16.40 5.34 12.13
CA ASP A 145 -16.92 4.64 13.32
C ASP A 145 -15.80 4.24 14.31
N ALA A 146 -14.66 4.92 14.24
CA ALA A 146 -13.48 4.55 15.00
C ALA A 146 -13.63 4.84 16.49
N GLU A 147 -13.30 3.84 17.32
CA GLU A 147 -13.15 4.07 18.75
C GLU A 147 -11.93 4.93 19.02
N LYS A 148 -12.12 5.97 19.84
CA LYS A 148 -11.06 6.90 20.24
C LYS A 148 -10.27 6.36 21.45
N PRO A 149 -8.95 6.65 21.55
CA PRO A 149 -8.17 7.48 20.63
C PRO A 149 -7.81 6.79 19.31
N VAL A 150 -7.88 7.54 18.21
CA VAL A 150 -7.49 7.10 16.87
C VAL A 150 -6.11 7.65 16.54
N THR A 151 -5.19 6.76 16.17
CA THR A 151 -3.83 7.11 15.73
C THR A 151 -3.60 6.70 14.29
N ALA A 152 -3.26 7.67 13.44
CA ALA A 152 -2.75 7.41 12.10
C ALA A 152 -1.23 7.48 12.06
N ILE A 153 -0.59 6.55 11.37
CA ILE A 153 0.86 6.47 11.22
C ILE A 153 1.18 6.57 9.73
N LEU A 154 1.88 7.63 9.36
CA LEU A 154 2.16 7.98 7.98
C LEU A 154 3.67 7.99 7.76
N GLY A 155 4.13 7.03 6.97
CA GLY A 155 5.55 6.89 6.63
C GLY A 155 5.83 7.03 5.15
N GLY A 156 7.06 6.69 4.77
CA GLY A 156 7.55 6.74 3.40
C GLY A 156 8.34 8.01 3.06
N ALA A 157 8.65 8.15 1.78
CA ALA A 157 9.70 9.06 1.32
C ALA A 157 9.24 10.51 1.09
N LYS A 158 7.99 10.74 0.69
CA LYS A 158 7.54 12.05 0.17
C LYS A 158 6.25 12.52 0.85
N VAL A 159 6.27 13.77 1.34
CA VAL A 159 5.09 14.47 1.85
C VAL A 159 4.03 14.57 0.76
N SER A 160 4.42 14.91 -0.47
CA SER A 160 3.50 15.11 -1.60
C SER A 160 2.56 13.92 -1.85
N SER A 161 3.06 12.71 -1.63
CA SER A 161 2.29 11.48 -1.81
C SER A 161 1.25 11.22 -0.72
N LYS A 162 1.35 11.92 0.43
CA LYS A 162 0.52 11.71 1.62
C LYS A 162 -0.37 12.91 1.98
N ILE A 163 -0.25 14.04 1.27
CA ILE A 163 -1.03 15.27 1.54
C ILE A 163 -2.53 14.96 1.59
N GLY A 164 -3.07 14.36 0.52
CA GLY A 164 -4.50 14.08 0.45
C GLY A 164 -4.98 13.12 1.54
N VAL A 165 -4.10 12.20 1.98
CA VAL A 165 -4.41 11.32 3.13
C VAL A 165 -4.47 12.13 4.41
N ILE A 166 -3.46 12.97 4.68
CA ILE A 166 -3.42 13.84 5.86
C ILE A 166 -4.65 14.74 5.91
N GLU A 167 -4.96 15.48 4.84
CA GLU A 167 -6.09 16.41 4.78
C GLU A 167 -7.44 15.71 5.05
N ASN A 168 -7.60 14.47 4.57
CA ASN A 168 -8.83 13.71 4.77
C ASN A 168 -9.00 13.13 6.18
N ILE A 169 -7.89 12.84 6.88
CA ILE A 169 -7.94 12.16 8.19
C ILE A 169 -7.70 13.10 9.36
N ILE A 170 -7.10 14.28 9.13
CA ILE A 170 -6.65 15.18 10.21
C ILE A 170 -7.78 15.65 11.12
N GLU A 171 -9.04 15.69 10.66
CA GLU A 171 -10.17 16.05 11.51
C GLU A 171 -10.79 14.84 12.24
N LYS A 172 -10.39 13.63 11.86
CA LYS A 172 -10.98 12.36 12.27
C LYS A 172 -10.11 11.61 13.28
N VAL A 173 -8.82 11.95 13.37
CA VAL A 173 -7.85 11.27 14.23
C VAL A 173 -7.39 12.15 15.37
N ASP A 174 -7.07 11.53 16.51
CA ASP A 174 -6.58 12.23 17.70
C ASP A 174 -5.05 12.41 17.63
N HIS A 175 -4.35 11.43 17.04
CA HIS A 175 -2.90 11.47 16.85
C HIS A 175 -2.49 11.14 15.42
N ILE A 176 -1.46 11.81 14.93
CA ILE A 176 -0.76 11.48 13.68
C ILE A 176 0.72 11.28 13.99
N ILE A 177 1.25 10.09 13.74
CA ILE A 177 2.68 9.80 13.78
C ILE A 177 3.22 9.97 12.35
N VAL A 178 4.25 10.79 12.18
CA VAL A 178 4.95 10.94 10.90
C VAL A 178 6.30 10.25 11.00
N GLY A 179 6.64 9.45 9.99
CA GLY A 179 7.93 8.75 9.90
C GLY A 179 8.49 8.75 8.49
N GLY A 180 9.57 8.00 8.28
CA GLY A 180 10.22 7.89 6.99
C GLY A 180 10.89 9.17 6.52
N GLY A 181 11.32 9.19 5.26
CA GLY A 181 11.99 10.33 4.64
C GLY A 181 11.16 11.63 4.63
N MET A 182 9.82 11.53 4.62
CA MET A 182 8.96 12.70 4.64
C MET A 182 9.10 13.54 5.92
N THR A 183 9.54 12.92 7.03
CA THR A 183 9.88 13.60 8.30
C THR A 183 10.75 14.82 8.08
N PHE A 184 11.80 14.70 7.26
CA PHE A 184 12.81 15.75 7.15
C PHE A 184 12.30 17.01 6.45
N THR A 185 11.21 16.91 5.68
CA THR A 185 10.51 18.09 5.16
C THR A 185 9.84 18.88 6.29
N PHE A 186 9.22 18.22 7.26
CA PHE A 186 8.67 18.88 8.46
C PHE A 186 9.78 19.48 9.33
N ILE A 187 10.85 18.72 9.56
CA ILE A 187 11.97 19.16 10.40
C ILE A 187 12.67 20.38 9.80
N LYS A 188 12.95 20.37 8.49
CA LYS A 188 13.53 21.52 7.79
C LYS A 188 12.59 22.73 7.81
N ALA A 189 11.28 22.51 7.65
CA ALA A 189 10.30 23.58 7.70
C ALA A 189 10.22 24.24 9.10
N LEU A 190 10.47 23.48 10.16
CA LEU A 190 10.60 23.96 11.54
C LEU A 190 11.96 24.58 11.87
N GLY A 191 12.88 24.66 10.90
CA GLY A 191 14.21 25.27 11.06
C GLY A 191 15.32 24.31 11.51
N GLY A 192 15.07 23.00 11.51
CA GLY A 192 16.09 21.98 11.82
C GLY A 192 17.09 21.78 10.66
N ASN A 193 18.30 21.34 11.00
CA ASN A 193 19.28 20.88 10.02
C ASN A 193 19.09 19.38 9.73
N ILE A 194 18.94 19.05 8.45
CA ILE A 194 18.66 17.70 7.97
C ILE A 194 19.81 17.08 7.16
N GLY A 195 20.93 17.78 6.99
CA GLY A 195 22.04 17.34 6.13
C GLY A 195 21.55 16.97 4.72
N ASN A 196 21.95 15.80 4.25
CA ASN A 196 21.57 15.23 2.94
C ASN A 196 20.27 14.42 2.97
N SER A 197 19.48 14.51 4.04
CA SER A 197 18.22 13.78 4.13
C SER A 197 17.22 14.23 3.08
N LEU A 198 16.30 13.33 2.71
CA LEU A 198 15.31 13.58 1.68
C LEU A 198 14.37 14.74 2.04
N VAL A 199 14.22 15.72 1.15
CA VAL A 199 13.34 16.88 1.38
C VAL A 199 12.63 17.32 0.10
N GLU A 200 11.38 17.77 0.26
CA GLU A 200 10.62 18.46 -0.78
C GLU A 200 10.59 19.96 -0.46
N ASP A 201 11.58 20.70 -0.95
CA ASP A 201 11.75 22.14 -0.65
C ASP A 201 10.55 23.00 -1.06
N ASP A 202 9.83 22.61 -2.12
CA ASP A 202 8.61 23.27 -2.57
C ASP A 202 7.39 22.98 -1.68
N LYS A 203 7.53 22.11 -0.67
CA LYS A 203 6.46 21.70 0.26
C LYS A 203 6.68 22.14 1.70
N LEU A 204 7.72 22.92 2.02
CA LEU A 204 7.98 23.40 3.39
C LEU A 204 6.82 24.23 3.95
N SER A 205 6.28 25.16 3.16
CA SER A 205 5.11 25.96 3.56
C SER A 205 3.88 25.10 3.84
N LEU A 206 3.72 24.03 3.07
CA LEU A 206 2.62 23.09 3.26
C LEU A 206 2.80 22.25 4.54
N ALA A 207 4.02 21.80 4.84
CA ALA A 207 4.32 21.10 6.08
C ALA A 207 3.96 21.95 7.31
N LEU A 208 4.28 23.25 7.29
CA LEU A 208 3.86 24.20 8.34
C LEU A 208 2.34 24.38 8.40
N ALA A 209 1.67 24.45 7.25
CA ALA A 209 0.21 24.55 7.19
C ALA A 209 -0.46 23.31 7.79
N ILE A 210 0.06 22.11 7.52
CA ILE A 210 -0.41 20.85 8.11
C ILE A 210 -0.25 20.86 9.64
N LEU A 211 0.91 21.26 10.16
CA LEU A 211 1.13 21.35 11.62
C LEU A 211 0.17 22.34 12.27
N LYS A 212 -0.10 23.47 11.60
CA LYS A 212 -1.07 24.46 12.07
C LYS A 212 -2.50 23.89 12.05
N LEU A 213 -2.89 23.25 10.96
CA LEU A 213 -4.22 22.64 10.80
C LEU A 213 -4.46 21.56 11.86
N ALA A 214 -3.47 20.72 12.15
CA ALA A 214 -3.55 19.71 13.20
C ALA A 214 -3.90 20.35 14.56
N LYS A 215 -3.19 21.43 14.91
CA LYS A 215 -3.45 22.19 16.12
C LYS A 215 -4.85 22.82 16.13
N GLU A 216 -5.31 23.37 15.01
CA GLU A 216 -6.66 23.92 14.86
C GLU A 216 -7.75 22.84 15.01
N LYS A 217 -7.45 21.59 14.64
CA LYS A 217 -8.37 20.45 14.70
C LYS A 217 -8.23 19.58 15.95
N ASN A 218 -7.39 19.98 16.91
CA ASN A 218 -7.06 19.22 18.13
C ASN A 218 -6.47 17.84 17.87
N THR A 219 -5.70 17.71 16.77
CA THR A 219 -4.95 16.51 16.42
C THR A 219 -3.48 16.75 16.73
N GLU A 220 -2.87 15.83 17.45
CA GLU A 220 -1.47 15.92 17.83
C GLU A 220 -0.58 15.22 16.80
N ILE A 221 0.34 15.96 16.18
CA ILE A 221 1.35 15.40 15.28
C ILE A 221 2.62 15.07 16.08
N HIS A 222 3.04 13.81 15.99
CA HIS A 222 4.26 13.27 16.58
C HIS A 222 5.33 13.12 15.48
N LEU A 223 6.43 13.87 15.62
CA LEU A 223 7.60 13.79 14.74
C LEU A 223 8.74 13.04 15.44
N PRO A 224 9.65 12.38 14.70
CA PRO A 224 10.86 11.77 15.24
C PRO A 224 11.74 12.78 15.97
N VAL A 225 12.18 12.42 17.18
CA VAL A 225 13.07 13.24 18.02
C VAL A 225 14.54 12.86 17.89
N ASP A 226 14.79 11.63 17.44
CA ASP A 226 16.11 11.12 17.07
C ASP A 226 16.02 10.29 15.77
N ALA A 227 17.11 10.28 15.00
CA ALA A 227 17.21 9.58 13.73
C ALA A 227 18.50 8.76 13.67
N VAL A 228 18.40 7.57 13.08
CA VAL A 228 19.56 6.81 12.62
C VAL A 228 19.98 7.39 11.28
N ILE A 229 21.19 7.93 11.24
CA ILE A 229 21.76 8.58 10.07
C ILE A 229 22.90 7.76 9.48
N ALA A 230 23.11 7.90 8.18
CA ALA A 230 24.21 7.28 7.45
C ALA A 230 24.92 8.27 6.51
N ASP A 231 26.18 8.02 6.21
CA ASP A 231 26.97 8.80 5.24
C ASP A 231 26.76 8.37 3.77
N ALA A 232 26.05 7.25 3.56
CA ALA A 232 25.64 6.77 2.24
C ALA A 232 24.31 6.01 2.31
N PHE A 233 23.58 5.96 1.20
CA PHE A 233 22.39 5.11 1.04
C PHE A 233 22.82 3.66 0.75
N SER A 234 23.34 2.97 1.76
CA SER A 234 23.81 1.59 1.67
C SER A 234 23.70 0.91 3.03
N ASN A 235 23.43 -0.40 3.03
CA ASN A 235 23.43 -1.17 4.28
C ASN A 235 24.80 -1.15 4.98
N ASP A 236 25.88 -1.00 4.21
CA ASP A 236 27.27 -1.02 4.71
C ASP A 236 27.83 0.37 5.06
N ALA A 237 26.98 1.40 5.06
CA ALA A 237 27.38 2.77 5.37
C ALA A 237 27.79 2.93 6.84
N ASN A 238 28.58 3.96 7.15
CA ASN A 238 28.81 4.31 8.55
C ASN A 238 27.51 4.86 9.14
N THR A 239 27.17 4.47 10.36
CA THR A 239 25.93 4.88 11.01
C THR A 239 26.17 5.53 12.37
N GLN A 240 25.28 6.44 12.74
CA GLN A 240 25.20 6.99 14.09
C GLN A 240 23.76 7.45 14.37
N THR A 241 23.44 7.72 15.63
CA THR A 241 22.14 8.25 16.04
C THR A 241 22.30 9.68 16.54
N VAL A 242 21.49 10.59 16.02
CA VAL A 242 21.53 12.02 16.38
C VAL A 242 20.12 12.55 16.63
N ASP A 243 20.05 13.74 17.23
CA ASP A 243 18.82 14.55 17.27
C ASP A 243 18.36 14.84 15.83
N THR A 244 17.09 14.57 15.52
CA THR A 244 16.55 14.72 14.16
C THR A 244 16.72 16.15 13.61
N THR A 245 16.83 17.15 14.49
CA THR A 245 17.00 18.56 14.12
C THR A 245 18.46 18.98 13.87
N LYS A 246 19.42 18.07 14.05
CA LYS A 246 20.87 18.36 14.03
C LYS A 246 21.65 17.33 13.21
N ILE A 247 21.11 16.92 12.07
CA ILE A 247 21.81 15.98 11.18
C ILE A 247 23.00 16.70 10.53
N PRO A 248 24.23 16.15 10.63
CA PRO A 248 25.42 16.76 10.03
C PRO A 248 25.38 16.78 8.50
N GLU A 249 26.06 17.76 7.90
CA GLU A 249 26.31 17.79 6.45
C GLU A 249 27.00 16.50 5.98
N GLY A 250 26.60 16.01 4.81
CA GLY A 250 27.08 14.73 4.28
C GLY A 250 26.32 13.50 4.79
N TRP A 251 25.53 13.61 5.86
CA TRP A 251 24.76 12.51 6.43
C TRP A 251 23.27 12.62 6.09
N MET A 252 22.58 11.50 6.05
CA MET A 252 21.13 11.42 5.79
C MET A 252 20.44 10.50 6.78
N GLY A 253 19.25 10.88 7.24
CA GLY A 253 18.42 10.02 8.08
C GLY A 253 17.72 8.94 7.28
N LEU A 254 17.89 7.69 7.72
CA LEU A 254 17.38 6.50 7.03
C LEU A 254 16.44 5.65 7.91
N ASP A 255 16.40 5.87 9.21
CA ASP A 255 15.44 5.25 10.14
C ASP A 255 15.24 6.13 11.38
N CYS A 256 14.23 5.85 12.20
CA CYS A 256 14.05 6.53 13.48
C CYS A 256 14.93 5.93 14.58
N GLY A 257 15.36 6.77 15.53
CA GLY A 257 16.12 6.32 16.69
C GLY A 257 15.25 5.67 17.77
N VAL A 258 15.91 5.13 18.80
CA VAL A 258 15.26 4.38 19.89
C VAL A 258 14.28 5.26 20.67
N LYS A 259 14.63 6.54 20.93
CA LYS A 259 13.74 7.43 21.70
C LYS A 259 12.46 7.70 20.93
N THR A 260 12.56 7.86 19.62
CA THR A 260 11.41 8.00 18.73
C THR A 260 10.53 6.75 18.77
N SER A 261 11.12 5.55 18.64
CA SER A 261 10.37 4.30 18.74
C SER A 261 9.63 4.15 20.06
N GLU A 262 10.27 4.50 21.18
CA GLU A 262 9.64 4.50 22.51
C GLU A 262 8.47 5.49 22.60
N ASN A 263 8.65 6.72 22.10
CA ASN A 263 7.60 7.74 22.08
C ASN A 263 6.40 7.28 21.24
N PHE A 264 6.65 6.74 20.05
CA PHE A 264 5.60 6.23 19.17
C PHE A 264 4.88 5.04 19.79
N ALA A 265 5.59 4.09 20.40
CA ALA A 265 5.00 2.97 21.11
C ALA A 265 4.08 3.42 22.25
N ALA A 266 4.44 4.49 22.98
CA ALA A 266 3.62 5.04 24.05
C ALA A 266 2.30 5.64 23.55
N VAL A 267 2.29 6.27 22.38
CA VAL A 267 1.07 6.78 21.72
C VAL A 267 0.21 5.61 21.24
N ILE A 268 0.82 4.64 20.57
CA ILE A 268 0.16 3.45 20.02
C ILE A 268 -0.51 2.62 21.13
N ALA A 269 0.16 2.42 22.27
CA ALA A 269 -0.36 1.67 23.41
C ALA A 269 -1.64 2.28 24.02
N LYS A 270 -1.88 3.59 23.82
CA LYS A 270 -3.09 4.29 24.29
C LYS A 270 -4.21 4.32 23.26
N SER A 271 -3.93 3.89 22.03
CA SER A 271 -4.86 3.98 20.90
C SER A 271 -5.87 2.83 20.94
N LYS A 272 -7.11 3.12 20.55
CA LYS A 272 -8.17 2.13 20.34
C LYS A 272 -8.31 1.75 18.86
N THR A 273 -7.99 2.69 17.98
CA THR A 273 -7.95 2.47 16.53
C THR A 273 -6.62 2.94 15.98
N ILE A 274 -5.97 2.11 15.17
CA ILE A 274 -4.65 2.40 14.58
C ILE A 274 -4.72 2.21 13.07
N LEU A 275 -4.30 3.21 12.31
CA LEU A 275 -4.10 3.14 10.87
C LEU A 275 -2.62 3.29 10.56
N TRP A 276 -1.99 2.30 9.93
CA TRP A 276 -0.59 2.35 9.56
C TRP A 276 -0.43 2.31 8.04
N ASN A 277 0.17 3.36 7.47
CA ASN A 277 0.50 3.44 6.05
C ASN A 277 1.91 4.00 5.83
N GLY A 278 2.87 3.09 5.64
CA GLY A 278 4.24 3.40 5.26
C GLY A 278 5.28 3.23 6.38
N PRO A 279 6.53 2.86 6.03
CA PRO A 279 7.58 2.54 7.01
C PRO A 279 8.18 3.80 7.66
N LEU A 280 8.84 3.62 8.81
CA LEU A 280 9.59 4.69 9.50
C LEU A 280 10.99 4.91 8.93
N GLY A 281 11.51 3.95 8.18
CA GLY A 281 12.84 3.97 7.60
C GLY A 281 12.94 3.18 6.29
N VAL A 282 14.17 3.03 5.78
CA VAL A 282 14.49 2.24 4.59
C VAL A 282 14.59 0.76 4.99
N PHE A 283 13.43 0.17 5.30
CA PHE A 283 13.33 -1.15 5.90
C PHE A 283 13.88 -2.29 5.01
N GLU A 284 14.08 -2.04 3.72
CA GLU A 284 14.76 -2.96 2.80
C GLU A 284 16.25 -3.15 3.11
N LEU A 285 16.84 -2.24 3.89
CA LEU A 285 18.21 -2.32 4.40
C LEU A 285 18.14 -2.69 5.89
N GLU A 286 18.73 -3.83 6.25
CA GLU A 286 18.64 -4.41 7.61
C GLU A 286 19.02 -3.40 8.72
N ASN A 287 20.07 -2.60 8.48
CA ASN A 287 20.55 -1.60 9.43
C ASN A 287 19.58 -0.41 9.64
N PHE A 288 18.58 -0.25 8.77
CA PHE A 288 17.58 0.84 8.79
C PHE A 288 16.14 0.30 8.86
N SER A 289 15.98 -0.94 9.33
CA SER A 289 14.69 -1.62 9.48
C SER A 289 14.13 -1.60 10.90
N LYS A 290 14.97 -1.31 11.90
CA LYS A 290 14.66 -1.49 13.32
C LYS A 290 13.50 -0.62 13.78
N GLY A 291 13.45 0.65 13.38
CA GLY A 291 12.35 1.55 13.72
C GLY A 291 11.01 1.04 13.18
N THR A 292 11.00 0.55 11.94
CA THR A 292 9.81 -0.04 11.31
C THR A 292 9.37 -1.34 12.01
N ILE A 293 10.31 -2.19 12.42
CA ILE A 293 10.02 -3.41 13.18
C ILE A 293 9.45 -3.08 14.57
N GLU A 294 10.05 -2.15 15.30
CA GLU A 294 9.56 -1.72 16.62
C GLU A 294 8.17 -1.09 16.54
N LEU A 295 7.91 -0.32 15.48
CA LEU A 295 6.57 0.17 15.19
C LEU A 295 5.56 -0.98 15.03
N GLY A 296 5.90 -1.97 14.21
CA GLY A 296 5.07 -3.17 14.00
C GLY A 296 4.81 -3.94 15.30
N ASN A 297 5.85 -4.11 16.14
CA ASN A 297 5.73 -4.76 17.45
C ASN A 297 4.78 -3.99 18.38
N ALA A 298 4.88 -2.66 18.41
CA ALA A 298 3.99 -1.82 19.21
C ALA A 298 2.52 -1.93 18.76
N ILE A 299 2.28 -1.97 17.45
CA ILE A 299 0.93 -2.15 16.88
C ILE A 299 0.39 -3.55 17.22
N SER A 300 1.20 -4.60 17.06
CA SER A 300 0.82 -5.97 17.41
C SER A 300 0.40 -6.06 18.88
N LYS A 301 1.21 -5.50 19.78
CA LYS A 301 0.91 -5.47 21.22
C LYS A 301 -0.36 -4.66 21.54
N ALA A 302 -0.61 -3.54 20.88
CA ALA A 302 -1.85 -2.78 21.07
C ALA A 302 -3.07 -3.59 20.60
N THR A 303 -2.93 -4.32 19.49
CA THR A 303 -3.98 -5.18 18.93
C THR A 303 -4.32 -6.33 19.87
N GLU A 304 -3.31 -7.00 20.45
CA GLU A 304 -3.49 -8.02 21.49
C GLU A 304 -4.22 -7.49 22.72
N ASN A 305 -4.05 -6.19 23.04
CA ASN A 305 -4.75 -5.51 24.13
C ASN A 305 -6.13 -4.94 23.74
N GLY A 306 -6.63 -5.31 22.55
CA GLY A 306 -7.99 -4.98 22.10
C GLY A 306 -8.12 -3.73 21.24
N ALA A 307 -7.02 -3.13 20.78
CA ALA A 307 -7.09 -2.10 19.75
C ALA A 307 -7.44 -2.72 18.39
N PHE A 308 -8.17 -1.98 17.55
CA PHE A 308 -8.29 -2.31 16.14
C PHE A 308 -7.10 -1.72 15.37
N SER A 309 -6.41 -2.53 14.57
CA SER A 309 -5.31 -2.07 13.73
C SER A 309 -5.55 -2.41 12.25
N LEU A 310 -5.30 -1.42 11.39
CA LEU A 310 -5.34 -1.56 9.93
C LEU A 310 -3.97 -1.15 9.37
N VAL A 311 -3.35 -2.06 8.61
CA VAL A 311 -2.04 -1.85 7.98
C VAL A 311 -2.24 -1.84 6.46
N GLY A 312 -1.73 -0.82 5.78
CA GLY A 312 -1.80 -0.69 4.31
C GLY A 312 -0.58 -0.07 3.66
#